data_AF-A0AAC8VTP5-F1
#
_entry.id   AF-A0AAC8VTP5-F1
#
_cell.length_a   1.000
_cell.length_b   1.000
_cell.length_c   1.000
_cell.angle_alpha   90.00
_cell.angle_beta   90.00
_cell.angle_gamma   90.00
#
_symmetry.space_group_name_H-M   'P 1'
#
loop_
_entity.id
_entity.type
_entity.pdbx_description
1 polymer ?
#
loop_
_entity_poly.entity_id
_entity_poly.type
_entity_poly.pdbx_seq_one_letter_code
_entity_poly.pdbx_strand_id
1 'polypeptide(L)'
;MKYFLKSALLALALSPLCAQADEITRSAAADACSQQAGENSGECLEAAGLESDNQLKQAFNAKVTELQNFDYTRWPQGDEARRTQMVEALKVSQQQWTDARDAFCTAASASAAGTPWLAAHALSCVINMNQRRVQELALIHPEGEK
;
A
#
# COMPACT_ATOMS: atom_id res chain seq x y z
N MET A 1 -25.13 2.91 47.86
CA MET A 1 -24.42 1.84 47.11
C MET A 1 -25.09 1.56 45.74
N LYS A 2 -25.38 2.60 44.93
CA LYS A 2 -26.04 2.45 43.60
C LYS A 2 -25.48 3.37 42.50
N TYR A 3 -24.57 4.29 42.85
CA TYR A 3 -23.97 5.25 41.92
C TYR A 3 -22.54 4.89 41.51
N PHE A 4 -21.87 3.97 42.23
CA PHE A 4 -20.50 3.54 41.90
C PHE A 4 -20.41 2.54 40.74
N LEU A 5 -21.51 1.90 40.33
CA LEU A 5 -21.51 0.96 39.18
C LEU A 5 -21.64 1.65 37.82
N LYS A 6 -22.09 2.91 37.75
CA LYS A 6 -22.35 3.58 36.46
C LYS A 6 -21.12 4.28 35.87
N SER A 7 -20.13 4.61 36.69
CA SER A 7 -18.91 5.28 36.22
C SER A 7 -17.85 4.32 35.65
N ALA A 8 -17.91 3.02 35.98
CA ALA A 8 -16.97 2.02 35.45
C ALA A 8 -17.28 1.59 34.00
N LEU A 9 -18.51 1.81 33.52
CA LEU A 9 -18.95 1.43 32.18
C LEU A 9 -18.61 2.46 31.09
N LEU A 10 -18.23 3.69 31.46
CA LEU A 10 -17.90 4.74 30.47
C LEU A 10 -16.43 4.72 30.03
N ALA A 11 -15.54 4.02 30.75
CA ALA A 11 -14.11 3.96 30.43
C ALA A 11 -13.75 2.89 29.39
N LEU A 12 -14.64 1.94 29.11
CA LEU A 12 -14.45 0.86 28.11
C LEU A 12 -14.90 1.25 26.69
N ALA A 13 -15.50 2.43 26.51
CA ALA A 13 -15.98 2.89 25.20
C ALA A 13 -14.97 3.78 24.46
N LEU A 14 -13.80 4.04 25.05
CA LEU A 14 -12.71 4.82 24.46
C LEU A 14 -11.50 3.92 24.18
N SER A 15 -11.73 2.75 23.58
CA SER A 15 -10.64 2.07 22.87
C SER A 15 -10.18 3.02 21.76
N PRO A 16 -8.90 3.40 21.69
CA PRO A 16 -8.45 4.15 20.52
C PRO A 16 -8.65 3.22 19.33
N LEU A 17 -9.47 3.65 18.37
CA LEU A 17 -9.52 3.13 17.00
C LEU A 17 -8.20 3.41 16.25
N CYS A 18 -7.07 3.45 16.96
CA CYS A 18 -5.76 3.45 16.38
C CYS A 18 -5.46 2.01 15.99
N ALA A 19 -5.91 1.61 14.80
CA ALA A 19 -5.19 0.55 14.08
C ALA A 19 -3.72 1.00 14.06
N GLN A 20 -2.87 0.31 14.83
CA GLN A 20 -1.44 0.58 14.76
C GLN A 20 -1.02 0.19 13.36
N ALA A 21 -0.65 1.18 12.55
CA ALA A 21 -0.08 0.90 11.25
C ALA A 21 1.21 0.11 11.47
N ASP A 22 1.35 -1.03 10.80
CA ASP A 22 2.59 -1.80 10.85
C ASP A 22 3.78 -0.88 10.52
N GLU A 23 4.89 -1.08 11.24
CA GLU A 23 6.11 -0.32 11.04
C GLU A 23 6.53 -0.47 9.57
N ILE A 24 6.70 0.66 8.87
CA ILE A 24 6.85 0.62 7.41
C ILE A 24 8.07 -0.18 6.97
N THR A 25 9.13 -0.22 7.79
CA THR A 25 10.39 -0.93 7.54
C THR A 25 10.41 -2.38 8.01
N ARG A 26 9.27 -2.96 8.43
CA ARG A 26 9.15 -4.38 8.76
C ARG A 26 8.07 -5.04 7.94
N SER A 27 8.35 -6.21 7.38
CA SER A 27 7.38 -6.97 6.61
C SER A 27 7.54 -8.46 6.87
N ALA A 28 6.42 -9.18 6.92
CA ALA A 28 6.44 -10.63 7.15
C ALA A 28 7.25 -11.38 6.07
N ALA A 29 7.27 -10.86 4.84
CA ALA A 29 8.04 -11.43 3.73
C ALA A 29 9.55 -11.28 3.94
N ALA A 30 10.03 -10.09 4.33
CA ALA A 30 11.46 -9.89 4.62
C ALA A 30 11.89 -10.61 5.91
N ASP A 31 11.01 -10.69 6.90
CA ASP A 31 11.27 -11.44 8.15
C ASP A 31 11.42 -12.94 7.86
N ALA A 32 10.61 -13.50 6.96
CA ALA A 32 10.74 -14.90 6.52
C ALA A 32 12.09 -15.16 5.82
N CYS A 33 12.58 -14.21 5.01
CA CYS A 33 13.89 -14.31 4.39
C CYS A 33 15.04 -14.24 5.40
N SER A 34 14.88 -13.46 6.47
CA SER A 34 15.89 -13.33 7.53
C SER A 34 16.05 -14.62 8.36
N GLN A 35 15.05 -15.51 8.33
CA GLN A 35 15.13 -16.83 8.97
C GLN A 35 15.92 -17.86 8.15
N GLN A 36 16.14 -17.60 6.85
CA GLN A 36 17.03 -18.40 6.01
C GLN A 36 18.47 -17.88 6.16
N ALA A 37 19.24 -18.48 7.06
CA ALA A 37 20.63 -18.06 7.29
C ALA A 37 21.52 -18.30 6.05
N GLY A 38 22.37 -17.32 5.69
CA GLY A 38 23.44 -17.46 4.70
C GLY A 38 23.22 -16.72 3.37
N GLU A 39 23.92 -17.13 2.32
CA GLU A 39 23.96 -16.47 1.00
C GLU A 39 22.56 -16.36 0.33
N ASN A 40 21.63 -17.25 0.68
CA ASN A 40 20.28 -17.30 0.11
C ASN A 40 19.35 -16.19 0.61
N SER A 41 19.71 -15.47 1.68
CA SER A 41 18.85 -14.40 2.22
C SER A 41 18.70 -13.24 1.23
N GLY A 42 19.75 -12.96 0.44
CA GLY A 42 19.72 -11.93 -0.61
C GLY A 42 18.76 -12.29 -1.74
N GLU A 43 18.85 -13.51 -2.27
CA GLU A 43 17.96 -14.02 -3.32
C GLU A 43 16.50 -14.09 -2.85
N CYS A 44 16.26 -14.49 -1.60
CA CYS A 44 14.93 -14.49 -1.03
C CYS A 44 14.34 -13.08 -0.97
N LEU A 45 15.11 -12.10 -0.51
CA LEU A 45 14.68 -10.69 -0.46
C LEU A 45 14.37 -10.18 -1.87
N GLU A 46 15.23 -10.44 -2.85
CA GLU A 46 14.97 -10.06 -4.24
C GLU A 46 13.67 -10.67 -4.79
N ALA A 47 13.45 -11.96 -4.54
CA ALA A 47 12.21 -12.64 -4.95
C ALA A 47 10.97 -12.03 -4.27
N ALA A 48 11.04 -11.69 -2.99
CA ALA A 48 9.95 -11.04 -2.25
C ALA A 48 9.63 -9.64 -2.80
N GLY A 49 10.66 -8.88 -3.18
CA GLY A 49 10.51 -7.58 -3.84
C GLY A 49 9.82 -7.70 -5.19
N LEU A 50 10.31 -8.61 -6.03
CA LEU A 50 9.77 -8.85 -7.36
C LEU A 50 8.30 -9.29 -7.31
N GLU A 51 7.96 -10.18 -6.37
CA GLU A 51 6.57 -10.63 -6.18
C GLU A 51 5.66 -9.45 -5.80
N SER A 52 6.10 -8.59 -4.88
CA SER A 52 5.36 -7.39 -4.48
C SER A 52 5.16 -6.40 -5.64
N ASP A 53 6.20 -6.14 -6.44
CA ASP A 53 6.11 -5.27 -7.61
C ASP A 53 5.17 -5.86 -8.68
N ASN A 54 5.19 -7.18 -8.87
CA ASN A 54 4.28 -7.87 -9.77
C ASN A 54 2.82 -7.73 -9.32
N GLN A 55 2.54 -7.89 -8.04
CA GLN A 55 1.20 -7.69 -7.48
C GLN A 55 0.68 -6.26 -7.70
N LEU A 56 1.52 -5.25 -7.42
CA LEU A 56 1.20 -3.85 -7.70
C LEU A 56 0.92 -3.62 -9.18
N LYS A 57 1.78 -4.14 -10.06
CA LYS A 57 1.62 -4.01 -11.52
C LYS A 57 0.32 -4.66 -12.02
N GLN A 58 -0.02 -5.83 -11.50
CA GLN A 58 -1.27 -6.52 -11.84
C GLN A 58 -2.48 -5.71 -11.38
N ALA A 59 -2.50 -5.21 -10.14
CA ALA A 59 -3.58 -4.39 -9.62
C ALA A 59 -3.75 -3.09 -10.41
N PHE A 60 -2.64 -2.42 -10.74
CA PHE A 60 -2.64 -1.21 -11.56
C PHE A 60 -3.20 -1.47 -12.96
N ASN A 61 -2.72 -2.51 -13.65
CA ASN A 61 -3.20 -2.87 -14.99
C ASN A 61 -4.68 -3.24 -15.00
N ALA A 62 -5.14 -3.96 -13.96
CA ALA A 62 -6.55 -4.27 -13.79
C ALA A 62 -7.38 -3.00 -13.63
N LYS A 63 -6.93 -2.05 -12.79
CA LYS A 63 -7.64 -0.78 -12.60
C LYS A 63 -7.64 0.10 -13.85
N VAL A 64 -6.54 0.16 -14.59
CA VAL A 64 -6.48 0.84 -15.90
C VAL A 64 -7.51 0.23 -16.86
N THR A 65 -7.56 -1.10 -16.94
CA THR A 65 -8.52 -1.82 -17.80
C THR A 65 -9.96 -1.52 -17.41
N GLU A 66 -10.26 -1.48 -16.11
CA GLU A 66 -11.58 -1.12 -15.59
C GLU A 66 -11.98 0.31 -15.99
N LEU A 67 -11.09 1.28 -15.81
CA LEU A 67 -11.32 2.67 -16.23
C LEU A 67 -11.50 2.81 -17.74
N GLN A 68 -10.75 2.04 -18.54
CA GLN A 68 -10.87 2.04 -20.00
C GLN A 68 -12.22 1.48 -20.48
N ASN A 69 -12.74 0.46 -19.79
CA ASN A 69 -13.95 -0.24 -20.19
C ASN A 69 -15.23 0.29 -19.53
N PHE A 70 -15.11 1.26 -18.63
CA PHE A 70 -16.27 1.84 -17.96
C PHE A 70 -17.21 2.55 -18.94
N ASP A 71 -18.52 2.38 -18.70
CA ASP A 71 -19.60 3.04 -19.43
C ASP A 71 -19.74 4.50 -18.98
N TYR A 72 -18.93 5.36 -19.61
CA TYR A 72 -18.92 6.79 -19.35
C TYR A 72 -20.29 7.46 -19.59
N THR A 73 -21.19 6.87 -20.38
CA THR A 73 -22.50 7.48 -20.66
C THR A 73 -23.42 7.55 -19.44
N ARG A 74 -23.07 6.85 -18.35
CA ARG A 74 -23.76 6.90 -17.06
C ARG A 74 -23.59 8.23 -16.32
N TRP A 75 -22.62 9.07 -16.71
CA TRP A 75 -22.44 10.38 -16.10
C TRP A 75 -23.16 11.46 -16.91
N PRO A 76 -23.85 12.43 -16.26
CA PRO A 76 -24.52 13.53 -16.95
C PRO A 76 -23.59 14.37 -17.86
N GLN A 77 -22.27 14.29 -17.65
CA GLN A 77 -21.23 14.91 -18.48
C GLN A 77 -20.13 13.90 -18.86
N GLY A 78 -20.51 12.64 -19.09
CA GLY A 78 -19.57 11.62 -19.49
C GLY A 78 -19.26 11.69 -20.97
N ASP A 79 -17.98 11.75 -21.30
CA ASP A 79 -17.49 11.63 -22.66
C ASP A 79 -16.20 10.80 -22.69
N GLU A 80 -15.86 10.29 -23.87
CA GLU A 80 -14.69 9.44 -24.08
C GLU A 80 -13.37 10.16 -23.77
N ALA A 81 -13.27 11.45 -24.06
CA ALA A 81 -12.06 12.23 -23.79
C ALA A 81 -11.81 12.33 -22.28
N ARG A 82 -12.86 12.51 -21.48
CA ARG A 82 -12.80 12.54 -20.03
C ARG A 82 -12.41 11.19 -19.44
N ARG A 83 -12.95 10.08 -19.95
CA ARG A 83 -12.50 8.73 -19.56
C ARG A 83 -11.01 8.54 -19.84
N THR A 84 -10.57 8.95 -21.03
CA THR A 84 -9.15 8.88 -21.43
C THR A 84 -8.27 9.71 -20.49
N GLN A 85 -8.70 10.92 -20.12
CA GLN A 85 -7.99 11.78 -19.17
C GLN A 85 -7.86 11.13 -17.78
N MET A 86 -8.88 10.40 -17.31
CA MET A 86 -8.80 9.69 -16.03
C MET A 86 -7.79 8.54 -16.06
N VAL A 87 -7.74 7.79 -17.16
CA VAL A 87 -6.74 6.74 -17.37
C VAL A 87 -5.32 7.33 -17.38
N GLU A 88 -5.11 8.42 -18.11
CA GLU A 88 -3.79 9.09 -18.15
C GLU A 88 -3.41 9.70 -16.80
N ALA A 89 -4.36 10.29 -16.07
CA ALA A 89 -4.13 10.79 -14.72
C ALA A 89 -3.69 9.66 -13.77
N LEU A 90 -4.30 8.48 -13.85
CA LEU A 90 -3.91 7.34 -13.03
C LEU A 90 -2.50 6.84 -13.40
N LYS A 91 -2.15 6.79 -14.69
CA LYS A 91 -0.79 6.43 -15.13
C LYS A 91 0.27 7.39 -14.63
N VAL A 92 0.04 8.69 -14.76
CA VAL A 92 0.95 9.72 -14.24
C VAL A 92 1.07 9.63 -12.72
N SER A 93 -0.06 9.47 -12.01
CA SER A 93 -0.07 9.26 -10.56
C SER A 93 0.75 8.05 -10.15
N GLN A 94 0.64 6.93 -10.87
CA GLN A 94 1.41 5.72 -10.55
C GLN A 94 2.92 5.93 -10.75
N GLN A 95 3.34 6.62 -11.81
CA GLN A 95 4.76 6.92 -12.01
C GLN A 95 5.32 7.80 -10.89
N GLN A 96 4.63 8.90 -10.58
CA GLN A 96 5.03 9.81 -9.51
C GLN A 96 5.03 9.14 -8.14
N TRP A 97 4.06 8.24 -7.91
CA TRP A 97 3.97 7.47 -6.68
C TRP A 97 5.16 6.51 -6.54
N THR A 98 5.61 5.86 -7.61
CA THR A 98 6.79 4.98 -7.59
C THR A 98 8.04 5.77 -7.20
N ASP A 99 8.26 6.93 -7.82
CA ASP A 99 9.41 7.78 -7.50
C ASP A 99 9.37 8.26 -6.03
N ALA A 100 8.18 8.63 -5.55
CA ALA A 100 7.96 9.04 -4.17
C ALA A 100 8.17 7.88 -3.17
N ARG A 101 7.72 6.66 -3.51
CA ARG A 101 7.94 5.44 -2.72
C ARG A 101 9.43 5.20 -2.51
N ASP A 102 10.23 5.24 -3.58
CA ASP A 102 11.64 4.91 -3.51
C ASP A 102 12.42 5.94 -2.67
N ALA A 103 12.12 7.23 -2.84
CA ALA A 103 12.67 8.30 -2.02
C ALA A 103 12.25 8.16 -0.55
N PHE A 104 10.97 7.89 -0.30
CA PHE A 104 10.43 7.69 1.04
C PHE A 104 11.08 6.48 1.74
N CYS A 105 11.23 5.35 1.05
CA CYS A 105 11.79 4.13 1.63
C CYS A 105 13.29 4.25 1.91
N THR A 106 14.01 5.01 1.09
CA THR A 106 15.40 5.41 1.39
C THR A 106 15.46 6.13 2.74
N ALA A 107 14.61 7.15 2.95
CA ALA A 107 14.56 7.89 4.21
C ALA A 107 14.08 7.05 5.40
N ALA A 108 13.04 6.23 5.21
CA ALA A 108 12.47 5.39 6.26
C ALA A 108 13.47 4.34 6.78
N SER A 109 14.36 3.86 5.91
CA SER A 109 15.40 2.88 6.27
C SER A 109 16.63 3.47 6.96
N ALA A 110 16.66 4.79 7.23
CA ALA A 110 17.83 5.47 7.79
C ALA A 110 18.33 4.89 9.12
N SER A 111 17.45 4.35 9.96
CA SER A 111 17.84 3.72 11.23
C SER A 111 18.70 2.46 11.05
N ALA A 112 18.64 1.83 9.88
CA ALA A 112 19.43 0.65 9.54
C ALA A 112 20.69 0.99 8.72
N ALA A 113 20.96 2.27 8.46
CA ALA A 113 22.13 2.70 7.71
C ALA A 113 23.43 2.22 8.37
N GLY A 114 24.33 1.63 7.57
CA GLY A 114 25.59 1.06 8.05
C GLY A 114 25.46 -0.30 8.76
N THR A 115 24.26 -0.90 8.77
CA THR A 115 24.03 -2.24 9.29
C THR A 115 23.77 -3.24 8.16
N PRO A 116 23.97 -4.56 8.38
CA PRO A 116 23.57 -5.59 7.43
C PRO A 116 22.07 -5.61 7.10
N TRP A 117 21.24 -4.97 7.93
CA TRP A 117 19.78 -4.98 7.84
C TRP A 117 19.22 -3.91 6.88
N LEU A 118 20.06 -2.99 6.37
CA LEU A 118 19.61 -1.89 5.52
C LEU A 118 18.75 -2.36 4.35
N ALA A 119 19.21 -3.39 3.63
CA ALA A 119 18.49 -3.95 2.49
C ALA A 119 17.12 -4.51 2.88
N ALA A 120 17.04 -5.25 3.99
CA ALA A 120 15.79 -5.83 4.48
C ALA A 120 14.79 -4.75 4.93
N HIS A 121 15.27 -3.67 5.58
CA HIS A 121 14.45 -2.53 5.99
C HIS A 121 13.91 -1.75 4.79
N ALA A 122 14.78 -1.42 3.83
CA ALA A 122 14.40 -0.70 2.61
C ALA A 122 13.38 -1.51 1.80
N LEU A 123 13.62 -2.81 1.63
CA LEU A 123 12.71 -3.70 0.91
C LEU A 123 11.37 -3.86 1.61
N SER A 124 11.37 -4.01 2.94
CA SER A 124 10.11 -4.07 3.71
C SER A 124 9.26 -2.83 3.50
N CYS A 125 9.90 -1.65 3.43
CA CYS A 125 9.19 -0.42 3.09
C CYS A 125 8.58 -0.48 1.70
N VAL A 126 9.32 -0.93 0.68
CA VAL A 126 8.79 -1.07 -0.68
C VAL A 126 7.60 -2.03 -0.70
N ILE A 127 7.71 -3.20 -0.05
CA ILE A 127 6.65 -4.21 0.03
C ILE A 127 5.37 -3.62 0.65
N ASN A 128 5.50 -2.98 1.81
CA ASN A 128 4.35 -2.41 2.50
C ASN A 128 3.74 -1.23 1.73
N MET A 129 4.56 -0.39 1.09
CA MET A 129 4.07 0.71 0.24
C MET A 129 3.32 0.17 -0.97
N ASN A 130 3.83 -0.86 -1.64
CA ASN A 130 3.14 -1.52 -2.76
C ASN A 130 1.77 -2.05 -2.33
N GLN A 131 1.70 -2.73 -1.18
CA GLN A 131 0.43 -3.21 -0.64
C GLN A 131 -0.56 -2.07 -0.36
N ARG A 132 -0.10 -0.97 0.24
CA ARG A 132 -0.94 0.22 0.47
C ARG A 132 -1.44 0.82 -0.83
N ARG A 133 -0.61 0.87 -1.88
CA ARG A 133 -1.03 1.36 -3.20
C ARG A 133 -2.03 0.43 -3.87
N VAL A 134 -1.89 -0.88 -3.72
CA VAL A 134 -2.92 -1.85 -4.17
C VAL A 134 -4.26 -1.58 -3.48
N GLN A 135 -4.25 -1.32 -2.17
CA GLN A 135 -5.46 -0.95 -1.43
C GLN A 135 -6.05 0.37 -1.91
N GLU A 136 -5.22 1.39 -2.16
CA GLU A 136 -5.65 2.68 -2.69
C GLU A 136 -6.29 2.54 -4.09
N LEU A 137 -5.68 1.75 -4.98
CA LEU A 137 -6.22 1.47 -6.31
C LEU A 137 -7.61 0.82 -6.21
N ALA A 138 -7.83 -0.07 -5.24
CA ALA A 138 -9.11 -0.74 -5.03
C ALA A 138 -10.25 0.23 -4.64
N LEU A 139 -9.92 1.42 -4.10
CA LEU A 139 -10.91 2.46 -3.73
C LEU A 139 -11.39 3.30 -4.92
N ILE A 140 -10.75 3.17 -6.08
CA ILE A 140 -11.18 3.87 -7.30
C ILE A 140 -12.38 3.11 -7.87
N HIS A 141 -13.58 3.69 -7.77
CA HIS A 141 -14.81 3.11 -8.31
C HIS A 141 -15.35 4.00 -9.43
N PRO A 142 -15.25 3.58 -10.70
CA PRO A 142 -15.79 4.35 -11.82
C PRO A 142 -17.32 4.29 -11.89
N GLU A 143 -17.94 3.28 -11.28
CA GLU A 143 -19.40 3.24 -11.12
C GLU A 143 -19.86 4.34 -10.15
N GLY A 144 -20.90 5.10 -10.52
CA GLY A 144 -21.47 6.12 -9.64
C GLY A 144 -22.14 5.51 -8.40
N GLU A 145 -22.26 6.31 -7.33
CA GLU A 145 -23.05 5.93 -6.15
C GLU A 145 -24.50 5.59 -6.57
N LYS A 146 -25.02 4.48 -6.06
CA LYS A 146 -26.41 4.04 -6.29
C LYS A 146 -27.39 4.81 -5.41
#